data_AF-A0A2D5YM23-F1
#
_entry.id   AF-A0A2D5YM23-F1
#
_cell.length_a   1.000
_cell.length_b   1.000
_cell.length_c   1.000
_cell.angle_alpha   90.00
_cell.angle_beta   90.00
_cell.angle_gamma   90.00
#
_symmetry.space_group_name_H-M   'P 1'
#
loop_
_entity.id
_entity.type
_entity.pdbx_description
1 polymer ?
#
loop_
_entity_poly.entity_id
_entity_poly.type
_entity_poly.pdbx_seq_one_letter_code
_entity_poly.pdbx_strand_id
1 'polypeptide(L)'
;MKDSIKDVQKNIYNYLKNKAQTLEGKKSNELIKYQRDQNRLNNRKFYSSNIGELSSSIDDSEIIYLGDFHTFDQSSRNLKRIIDIIKSKKHEFAIGLELVHVNHQKFIDYFLAGHITELEFLESINYTESWRFPWTYYKTFFEIAKKTNIPIIALNTQGSLSQRDKKAAKVLAEFHKNSPQKKILVLFGEYHIVKNKLPNQVLKCLNKSVIQTIIHQNLDEVYWKLSKSNKPLMDKVLKFNKREYILLTSAPWLKYESQIYWYEHLSEDPEFDIHEYIIENGALNFSENVPENFYFLCQHINKTLQLDIDDDKLEEFTLYDHIRLEQVQKSLMKAPSIKIQNLYHSLIKRGRSFKIYNQPRYFCPNYSINRLSYIAGIHCYITLKPKNYLEDLLSKNKREEFFYYHFEQCLIAYFCSKLINPYRKCDMYRDYKNLLKGRSIKGSKRSLYKTGLSILDKKKTPIKDQIKGYRLLGLYNLGRMLGHMVGDILFDTVFLKDEESFHQLAHEIILKEVSEDKFRYILEKVAYKNNYKDSFKRTF
;
A
#
# COMPACT_ATOMS: atom_id res chain seq x y z
N MET A 1 -7.81 -23.08 -9.46
CA MET A 1 -7.42 -22.32 -8.25
C MET A 1 -7.31 -20.81 -8.46
N LYS A 2 -6.56 -20.34 -9.47
CA LYS A 2 -6.45 -18.90 -9.78
C LYS A 2 -7.80 -18.22 -10.01
N ASP A 3 -8.76 -18.92 -10.62
CA ASP A 3 -10.11 -18.40 -10.81
C ASP A 3 -10.89 -18.28 -9.50
N SER A 4 -10.77 -19.27 -8.60
CA SER A 4 -11.34 -19.18 -7.24
C SER A 4 -10.77 -18.00 -6.43
N ILE A 5 -9.49 -17.64 -6.59
CA ILE A 5 -8.91 -16.46 -5.92
C ILE A 5 -9.40 -15.17 -6.58
N LYS A 6 -9.50 -15.14 -7.92
CA LYS A 6 -10.05 -13.98 -8.64
C LYS A 6 -11.50 -13.74 -8.24
N ASP A 7 -12.29 -14.78 -8.00
CA ASP A 7 -13.67 -14.68 -7.52
C ASP A 7 -13.72 -14.07 -6.12
N VAL A 8 -12.85 -14.51 -5.20
CA VAL A 8 -12.71 -13.90 -3.86
C VAL A 8 -12.34 -12.43 -3.96
N GLN A 9 -11.32 -12.10 -4.76
CA GLN A 9 -10.91 -10.72 -5.01
C GLN A 9 -12.07 -9.90 -5.61
N LYS A 10 -12.87 -10.50 -6.50
CA LYS A 10 -14.03 -9.86 -7.13
C LYS A 10 -15.15 -9.61 -6.13
N ASN A 11 -15.39 -10.57 -5.22
CA ASN A 11 -16.38 -10.45 -4.16
C ASN A 11 -15.99 -9.35 -3.16
N ILE A 12 -14.73 -9.35 -2.70
CA ILE A 12 -14.16 -8.27 -1.85
C ILE A 12 -14.33 -6.91 -2.54
N TYR A 13 -14.00 -6.83 -3.83
CA TYR A 13 -14.18 -5.62 -4.62
C TYR A 13 -15.64 -5.17 -4.70
N ASN A 14 -16.57 -6.06 -5.02
CA ASN A 14 -17.98 -5.72 -5.13
C ASN A 14 -18.53 -5.25 -3.78
N TYR A 15 -18.20 -5.95 -2.69
CA TYR A 15 -18.59 -5.59 -1.34
C TYR A 15 -18.09 -4.18 -0.96
N LEU A 16 -16.77 -3.95 -1.06
CA LEU A 16 -16.17 -2.67 -0.68
C LEU A 16 -16.64 -1.53 -1.58
N LYS A 17 -16.78 -1.77 -2.89
CA LYS A 17 -17.29 -0.76 -3.82
C LYS A 17 -18.73 -0.39 -3.49
N ASN A 18 -19.59 -1.36 -3.23
CA ASN A 18 -20.99 -1.11 -2.89
C ASN A 18 -21.10 -0.37 -1.55
N LYS A 19 -20.36 -0.80 -0.52
CA LYS A 19 -20.34 -0.12 0.79
C LYS A 19 -19.79 1.32 0.69
N ALA A 20 -18.73 1.55 -0.08
CA ALA A 20 -18.22 2.91 -0.32
C ALA A 20 -19.29 3.79 -1.00
N GLN A 21 -20.01 3.24 -1.98
CA GLN A 21 -21.07 3.96 -2.68
C GLN A 21 -22.28 4.28 -1.81
N THR A 22 -22.62 3.44 -0.83
CA THR A 22 -23.71 3.74 0.12
C THR A 22 -23.36 4.89 1.06
N LEU A 23 -22.07 5.05 1.41
CA LEU A 23 -21.58 6.13 2.27
C LEU A 23 -21.46 7.49 1.54
N GLU A 24 -21.30 7.50 0.20
CA GLU A 24 -21.26 8.74 -0.61
C GLU A 24 -22.59 9.52 -0.63
N GLY A 25 -23.70 8.92 -0.16
CA GLY A 25 -25.02 9.55 -0.18
C GLY A 25 -25.60 9.77 -1.59
N LYS A 26 -26.59 10.66 -1.70
CA LYS A 26 -27.27 10.93 -2.99
C LYS A 26 -26.38 11.76 -3.92
N LYS A 27 -25.89 11.12 -4.98
CA LYS A 27 -25.05 11.76 -6.00
C LYS A 27 -25.83 12.80 -6.82
N SER A 28 -25.19 13.92 -7.11
CA SER A 28 -25.74 14.90 -8.05
C SER A 28 -25.78 14.34 -9.48
N ASN A 29 -26.73 14.81 -10.30
CA ASN A 29 -26.81 14.44 -11.72
C ASN A 29 -25.51 14.74 -12.48
N GLU A 30 -24.81 15.81 -12.08
CA GLU A 30 -23.51 16.16 -12.66
C GLU A 30 -22.43 15.16 -12.29
N LEU A 31 -22.33 14.74 -11.01
CA LEU A 31 -21.39 13.71 -10.59
C LEU A 31 -21.64 12.37 -11.31
N ILE A 32 -22.90 11.97 -11.44
CA ILE A 32 -23.28 10.77 -12.21
C ILE A 32 -22.82 10.90 -13.67
N LYS A 33 -22.97 12.07 -14.29
CA LYS A 33 -22.50 12.32 -15.66
C LYS A 33 -20.98 12.19 -15.77
N TYR A 34 -20.23 12.73 -14.81
CA TYR A 34 -18.77 12.60 -14.77
C TYR A 34 -18.32 11.14 -14.60
N GLN A 35 -18.96 10.39 -13.69
CA GLN A 35 -18.72 8.95 -13.52
C GLN A 35 -19.02 8.16 -14.80
N ARG A 36 -20.15 8.46 -15.48
CA ARG A 36 -20.50 7.82 -16.76
C ARG A 36 -19.48 8.13 -17.86
N ASP A 37 -19.02 9.39 -17.95
CA ASP A 37 -17.99 9.79 -18.92
C ASP A 37 -16.67 9.04 -18.68
N GLN A 38 -16.22 8.97 -17.43
CA GLN A 38 -15.02 8.22 -17.04
C GLN A 38 -15.19 6.73 -17.38
N ASN A 39 -16.28 6.10 -16.95
CA ASN A 39 -16.56 4.68 -17.22
C ASN A 39 -16.61 4.35 -18.71
N ARG A 40 -17.21 5.22 -19.53
CA ARG A 40 -17.25 5.05 -20.99
C ARG A 40 -15.84 5.11 -21.59
N LEU A 41 -15.04 6.10 -21.20
CA LEU A 41 -13.67 6.26 -21.72
C LEU A 41 -12.74 5.14 -21.23
N ASN A 42 -12.93 4.68 -20.00
CA ASN A 42 -12.14 3.60 -19.41
C ASN A 42 -12.43 2.22 -20.04
N ASN A 43 -13.59 2.07 -20.68
CA ASN A 43 -14.00 0.82 -21.28
C ASN A 43 -13.40 0.53 -22.67
N ARG A 44 -12.68 1.48 -23.26
CA ARG A 44 -12.01 1.35 -24.55
C ARG A 44 -10.88 0.32 -24.52
N LYS A 45 -10.41 -0.08 -25.70
CA LYS A 45 -9.22 -0.93 -25.87
C LYS A 45 -7.97 -0.21 -25.36
N PHE A 46 -7.14 -0.92 -24.61
CA PHE A 46 -5.86 -0.43 -24.09
C PHE A 46 -4.73 -1.41 -24.49
N TYR A 47 -3.49 -0.94 -24.37
CA TYR A 47 -2.29 -1.64 -24.79
C TYR A 47 -1.24 -1.65 -23.68
N SER A 48 -0.35 -2.63 -23.72
CA SER A 48 0.84 -2.63 -22.86
C SER A 48 1.71 -1.42 -23.17
N SER A 49 2.33 -0.87 -22.13
CA SER A 49 3.29 0.24 -22.22
C SER A 49 4.44 -0.04 -21.25
N ASN A 50 5.37 0.89 -21.14
CA ASN A 50 6.41 0.87 -20.11
C ASN A 50 6.70 2.28 -19.59
N ILE A 51 7.55 2.36 -18.56
CA ILE A 51 7.95 3.63 -17.94
C ILE A 51 8.74 4.54 -18.90
N GLY A 52 9.49 3.97 -19.84
CA GLY A 52 10.22 4.72 -20.86
C GLY A 52 9.28 5.45 -21.81
N GLU A 53 8.26 4.77 -22.33
CA GLU A 53 7.24 5.40 -23.19
C GLU A 53 6.45 6.49 -22.44
N LEU A 54 6.07 6.24 -21.18
CA LEU A 54 5.42 7.24 -20.34
C LEU A 54 6.35 8.44 -20.11
N SER A 55 7.62 8.19 -19.79
CA SER A 55 8.62 9.24 -19.59
C SER A 55 8.80 10.08 -20.85
N SER A 56 8.86 9.48 -22.05
CA SER A 56 8.92 10.21 -23.32
C SER A 56 7.66 11.05 -23.55
N SER A 57 6.48 10.53 -23.22
CA SER A 57 5.26 11.33 -23.36
C SER A 57 5.25 12.54 -22.42
N ILE A 58 5.73 12.36 -21.18
CA ILE A 58 5.88 13.45 -20.21
C ILE A 58 6.91 14.48 -20.71
N ASP A 59 8.02 14.01 -21.28
CA ASP A 59 9.10 14.83 -21.84
C ASP A 59 8.60 15.76 -22.96
N ASP A 60 7.73 15.25 -23.84
CA ASP A 60 7.13 16.05 -24.93
C ASP A 60 6.01 16.99 -24.46
N SER A 61 5.43 16.76 -23.28
CA SER A 61 4.18 17.43 -22.87
C SER A 61 4.43 18.73 -22.15
N GLU A 62 3.62 19.74 -22.45
CA GLU A 62 3.60 21.01 -21.73
C GLU A 62 2.72 20.91 -20.48
N ILE A 63 1.63 20.12 -20.54
CA ILE A 63 0.73 19.91 -19.41
C ILE A 63 0.51 18.40 -19.20
N ILE A 64 0.76 17.95 -17.98
CA ILE A 64 0.63 16.56 -17.56
C ILE A 64 -0.45 16.48 -16.48
N TYR A 65 -1.48 15.67 -16.70
CA TYR A 65 -2.57 15.49 -15.74
C TYR A 65 -2.45 14.12 -15.05
N LEU A 66 -2.62 14.10 -13.73
CA LEU A 66 -2.66 12.90 -12.92
C LEU A 66 -3.98 12.88 -12.13
N GLY A 67 -4.82 11.87 -12.38
CA GLY A 67 -6.08 11.70 -11.66
C GLY A 67 -5.86 11.28 -10.21
N ASP A 68 -6.49 11.96 -9.26
CA ASP A 68 -6.38 11.69 -7.83
C ASP A 68 -7.63 10.98 -7.29
N PHE A 69 -7.40 9.95 -6.47
CA PHE A 69 -8.43 9.38 -5.61
C PHE A 69 -8.07 9.78 -4.19
N HIS A 70 -8.70 10.84 -3.70
CA HIS A 70 -8.18 11.64 -2.58
C HIS A 70 -7.96 10.87 -1.28
N THR A 71 -8.80 9.87 -1.00
CA THR A 71 -8.64 9.04 0.20
C THR A 71 -7.49 8.03 0.07
N PHE A 72 -6.95 7.79 -1.12
CA PHE A 72 -6.04 6.69 -1.40
C PHE A 72 -4.58 7.16 -1.56
N ASP A 73 -3.76 6.82 -0.56
CA ASP A 73 -2.38 7.28 -0.41
C ASP A 73 -1.45 6.90 -1.58
N GLN A 74 -1.73 5.78 -2.25
CA GLN A 74 -0.96 5.34 -3.42
C GLN A 74 -1.07 6.32 -4.59
N SER A 75 -2.17 7.08 -4.70
CA SER A 75 -2.32 8.16 -5.69
C SER A 75 -1.25 9.23 -5.50
N SER A 76 -1.01 9.62 -4.23
CA SER A 76 0.03 10.56 -3.84
C SER A 76 1.44 9.99 -4.05
N ARG A 77 1.68 8.71 -3.72
CA ARG A 77 2.97 8.06 -3.99
C ARG A 77 3.33 8.07 -5.48
N ASN A 78 2.36 7.94 -6.37
CA ASN A 78 2.57 8.03 -7.82
C ASN A 78 2.86 9.45 -8.28
N LEU A 79 2.25 10.49 -7.68
CA LEU A 79 2.61 11.88 -7.98
C LEU A 79 4.11 12.13 -7.73
N LYS A 80 4.65 11.68 -6.60
CA LYS A 80 6.08 11.78 -6.30
C LYS A 80 6.94 11.12 -7.39
N ARG A 81 6.52 9.96 -7.86
CA ARG A 81 7.23 9.23 -8.92
C ARG A 81 7.24 9.99 -10.25
N ILE A 82 6.15 10.66 -10.60
CA ILE A 82 6.09 11.52 -11.79
C ILE A 82 6.97 12.76 -11.61
N ILE A 83 6.96 13.38 -10.44
CA ILE A 83 7.88 14.49 -10.09
C ILE A 83 9.34 14.06 -10.27
N ASP A 84 9.72 12.87 -9.78
CA ASP A 84 11.07 12.34 -9.91
C ASP A 84 11.47 12.13 -11.39
N ILE A 85 10.54 11.70 -12.26
CA ILE A 85 10.75 11.59 -13.71
C ILE A 85 11.04 12.96 -14.33
N ILE A 86 10.19 13.97 -14.06
CA ILE A 86 10.35 15.32 -14.63
C ILE A 86 11.68 15.93 -14.18
N LYS A 87 12.02 15.81 -12.89
CA LYS A 87 13.29 16.31 -12.33
C LYS A 87 14.51 15.62 -12.93
N SER A 88 14.44 14.31 -13.21
CA SER A 88 15.55 13.58 -13.82
C SER A 88 15.94 14.10 -15.21
N LYS A 89 15.00 14.73 -15.91
CA LYS A 89 15.18 15.37 -17.21
C LYS A 89 15.55 16.86 -17.12
N LYS A 90 15.68 17.39 -15.91
CA LYS A 90 16.01 18.80 -15.62
C LYS A 90 15.01 19.82 -16.21
N HIS A 91 13.76 19.42 -16.41
CA HIS A 91 12.71 20.36 -16.82
C HIS A 91 12.32 21.27 -15.66
N GLU A 92 12.11 22.55 -15.97
CA GLU A 92 11.36 23.44 -15.09
C GLU A 92 9.87 23.11 -15.17
N PHE A 93 9.20 23.06 -14.02
CA PHE A 93 7.78 22.79 -13.97
C PHE A 93 7.12 23.46 -12.78
N ALA A 94 5.79 23.57 -12.82
CA ALA A 94 4.92 23.93 -11.71
C ALA A 94 3.95 22.79 -11.40
N ILE A 95 3.41 22.77 -10.18
CA ILE A 95 2.43 21.77 -9.73
C ILE A 95 1.08 22.44 -9.51
N GLY A 96 0.07 22.08 -10.31
CA GLY A 96 -1.31 22.51 -10.10
C GLY A 96 -2.06 21.55 -9.16
N LEU A 97 -2.67 22.07 -8.10
CA LEU A 97 -3.35 21.27 -7.08
C LEU A 97 -4.82 21.67 -6.90
N GLU A 98 -5.70 20.67 -6.89
CA GLU A 98 -7.13 20.88 -6.56
C GLU A 98 -7.37 21.26 -5.10
N LEU A 99 -6.47 20.93 -4.16
CA LEU A 99 -6.77 21.09 -2.73
C LEU A 99 -6.87 22.54 -2.25
N VAL A 100 -6.22 23.51 -2.93
CA VAL A 100 -6.20 24.91 -2.50
C VAL A 100 -7.12 25.76 -3.39
N HIS A 101 -7.96 26.58 -2.76
CA HIS A 101 -8.80 27.56 -3.46
C HIS A 101 -7.94 28.64 -4.14
N VAL A 102 -8.30 29.02 -5.37
CA VAL A 102 -7.54 30.01 -6.17
C VAL A 102 -7.29 31.32 -5.43
N ASN A 103 -8.24 31.77 -4.59
CA ASN A 103 -8.11 32.99 -3.77
C ASN A 103 -7.01 32.90 -2.69
N HIS A 104 -6.51 31.70 -2.40
CA HIS A 104 -5.51 31.43 -1.38
C HIS A 104 -4.09 31.24 -1.95
N GLN A 105 -3.88 31.55 -3.24
CA GLN A 105 -2.56 31.43 -3.89
C GLN A 105 -1.44 32.12 -3.12
N LYS A 106 -1.68 33.32 -2.60
CA LYS A 106 -0.70 34.08 -1.79
C LYS A 106 -0.15 33.31 -0.58
N PHE A 107 -0.97 32.46 0.04
CA PHE A 107 -0.55 31.69 1.22
C PHE A 107 0.34 30.51 0.83
N ILE A 108 0.12 29.93 -0.35
CA ILE A 108 1.05 28.95 -0.91
C ILE A 108 2.40 29.61 -1.11
N ASP A 109 2.43 30.78 -1.73
CA ASP A 109 3.67 31.49 -2.04
C ASP A 109 4.44 31.87 -0.77
N TYR A 110 3.75 32.37 0.26
CA TYR A 110 4.34 32.65 1.58
C TYR A 110 4.90 31.39 2.26
N PHE A 111 4.18 30.27 2.19
CA PHE A 111 4.64 29.03 2.79
C PHE A 111 5.89 28.46 2.09
N LEU A 112 5.91 28.50 0.75
CA LEU A 112 7.05 28.08 -0.07
C LEU A 112 8.26 28.99 0.14
N ALA A 113 8.05 30.31 0.32
CA ALA A 113 9.11 31.26 0.66
C ALA A 113 9.61 31.14 2.12
N GLY A 114 8.88 30.40 2.97
CA GLY A 114 9.23 30.24 4.39
C GLY A 114 8.81 31.41 5.28
N HIS A 115 7.89 32.26 4.83
CA HIS A 115 7.33 33.37 5.60
C HIS A 115 6.31 32.93 6.64
N ILE A 116 5.66 31.78 6.44
CA ILE A 116 4.71 31.19 7.38
C ILE A 116 5.07 29.72 7.66
N THR A 117 4.69 29.27 8.85
CA THR A 117 4.80 27.87 9.29
C THR A 117 3.77 26.99 8.58
N GLU A 118 3.93 25.67 8.73
CA GLU A 118 2.95 24.71 8.19
C GLU A 118 1.57 24.88 8.83
N LEU A 119 1.50 25.12 10.13
CA LEU A 119 0.25 25.32 10.86
C LEU A 119 -0.49 26.56 10.34
N GLU A 120 0.19 27.71 10.31
CA GLU A 120 -0.37 28.97 9.80
C GLU A 120 -0.82 28.85 8.34
N PHE A 121 -0.12 28.08 7.50
CA PHE A 121 -0.52 27.82 6.13
C PHE A 121 -1.85 27.06 6.06
N LEU A 122 -1.98 25.96 6.83
CA LEU A 122 -3.18 25.13 6.84
C LEU A 122 -4.40 25.90 7.36
N GLU A 123 -4.22 26.71 8.40
CA GLU A 123 -5.25 27.61 8.92
C GLU A 123 -5.65 28.66 7.87
N SER A 124 -4.66 29.31 7.22
CA SER A 124 -4.90 30.36 6.22
C SER A 124 -5.68 29.89 5.00
N ILE A 125 -5.56 28.61 4.63
CA ILE A 125 -6.32 28.03 3.52
C ILE A 125 -7.62 27.35 3.96
N ASN A 126 -7.92 27.36 5.26
CA ASN A 126 -9.02 26.64 5.89
C ASN A 126 -9.03 25.14 5.49
N TYR A 127 -7.87 24.48 5.64
CA TYR A 127 -7.64 23.14 5.12
C TYR A 127 -8.62 22.10 5.70
N THR A 128 -8.82 22.14 7.02
CA THR A 128 -9.69 21.22 7.77
C THR A 128 -11.11 21.27 7.25
N GLU A 129 -11.65 22.42 6.88
CA GLU A 129 -13.02 22.52 6.35
C GLU A 129 -13.10 22.27 4.84
N SER A 130 -12.12 22.76 4.08
CA SER A 130 -12.16 22.84 2.62
C SER A 130 -11.82 21.54 1.90
N TRP A 131 -11.00 20.68 2.52
CA TRP A 131 -10.46 19.49 1.87
C TRP A 131 -10.67 18.21 2.69
N ARG A 132 -10.48 18.24 4.02
CA ARG A 132 -10.77 17.11 4.93
C ARG A 132 -10.04 15.80 4.62
N PHE A 133 -9.00 15.82 3.78
CA PHE A 133 -8.14 14.66 3.48
C PHE A 133 -6.80 14.75 4.22
N PRO A 134 -6.08 13.64 4.41
CA PRO A 134 -4.83 13.65 5.16
C PRO A 134 -3.75 14.55 4.50
N TRP A 135 -3.48 15.73 5.07
CA TRP A 135 -2.30 16.56 4.78
C TRP A 135 -1.00 15.79 4.56
N THR A 136 -0.67 14.75 5.33
CA THR A 136 0.53 13.91 5.11
C THR A 136 0.64 13.33 3.69
N TYR A 137 -0.48 13.14 2.99
CA TYR A 137 -0.48 12.71 1.59
C TYR A 137 0.06 13.80 0.66
N TYR A 138 -0.23 15.07 0.97
CA TYR A 138 0.13 16.24 0.16
C TYR A 138 1.39 16.97 0.63
N LYS A 139 1.69 16.91 1.93
CA LYS A 139 2.83 17.56 2.61
C LYS A 139 4.16 17.32 1.88
N THR A 140 4.38 16.07 1.46
CA THR A 140 5.60 15.69 0.75
C THR A 140 5.82 16.52 -0.52
N PHE A 141 4.75 16.90 -1.24
CA PHE A 141 4.89 17.69 -2.47
C PHE A 141 5.21 19.15 -2.18
N PHE A 142 4.63 19.71 -1.12
CA PHE A 142 4.97 21.06 -0.67
C PHE A 142 6.40 21.13 -0.13
N GLU A 143 6.86 20.13 0.61
CA GLU A 143 8.26 20.05 1.06
C GLU A 143 9.23 19.95 -0.12
N ILE A 144 8.90 19.13 -1.13
CA ILE A 144 9.70 19.06 -2.38
C ILE A 144 9.69 20.41 -3.08
N ALA A 145 8.52 21.05 -3.20
CA ALA A 145 8.36 22.32 -3.89
C ALA A 145 9.16 23.43 -3.21
N LYS A 146 9.06 23.53 -1.89
CA LYS A 146 9.82 24.47 -1.05
C LYS A 146 11.33 24.25 -1.17
N LYS A 147 11.78 22.99 -1.13
CA LYS A 147 13.21 22.67 -1.21
C LYS A 147 13.82 22.94 -2.60
N THR A 148 13.03 22.84 -3.66
CA THR A 148 13.54 22.98 -5.04
C THR A 148 12.90 24.12 -5.84
N ASN A 149 12.30 25.10 -5.15
CA ASN A 149 11.66 26.28 -5.74
C ASN A 149 10.70 25.97 -6.90
N ILE A 150 9.91 24.90 -6.76
CA ILE A 150 8.86 24.56 -7.74
C ILE A 150 7.60 25.37 -7.38
N PRO A 151 7.04 26.17 -8.29
CA PRO A 151 5.79 26.86 -8.04
C PRO A 151 4.63 25.87 -7.85
N ILE A 152 3.71 26.19 -6.94
CA ILE A 152 2.44 25.46 -6.79
C ILE A 152 1.31 26.41 -7.18
N ILE A 153 0.36 25.91 -7.99
CA ILE A 153 -0.78 26.67 -8.52
C ILE A 153 -2.06 26.13 -7.86
N ALA A 154 -2.79 26.99 -7.17
CA ALA A 154 -4.11 26.69 -6.63
C ALA A 154 -5.14 26.56 -7.77
N LEU A 155 -5.92 25.48 -7.78
CA LEU A 155 -6.91 25.22 -8.83
C LEU A 155 -8.36 25.08 -8.32
N ASN A 156 -8.58 24.99 -7.00
CA ASN A 156 -9.92 24.80 -6.47
C ASN A 156 -10.79 26.04 -6.62
N THR A 157 -12.07 25.84 -6.86
CA THR A 157 -13.07 26.90 -6.87
C THR A 157 -14.42 26.39 -6.38
N GLN A 158 -15.28 27.31 -5.96
CA GLN A 158 -16.69 27.00 -5.69
C GLN A 158 -17.51 26.89 -6.98
N GLY A 159 -18.53 26.02 -6.96
CA GLY A 159 -19.51 25.83 -8.03
C GLY A 159 -19.68 24.38 -8.47
N SER A 160 -20.43 24.21 -9.56
CA SER A 160 -20.63 22.91 -10.23
C SER A 160 -19.29 22.32 -10.72
N LEU A 161 -19.22 21.01 -10.92
CA LEU A 161 -18.00 20.33 -11.41
C LEU A 161 -17.50 20.95 -12.74
N SER A 162 -18.42 21.26 -13.65
CA SER A 162 -18.14 21.95 -14.92
C SER A 162 -17.64 23.38 -14.73
N GLN A 163 -18.16 24.12 -13.75
CA GLN A 163 -17.67 25.46 -13.43
C GLN A 163 -16.25 25.39 -12.86
N ARG A 164 -15.98 24.41 -12.00
CA ARG A 164 -14.65 24.13 -11.43
C ARG A 164 -13.64 23.80 -12.53
N ASP A 165 -13.99 22.89 -13.44
CA ASP A 165 -13.18 22.57 -14.64
C ASP A 165 -12.84 23.81 -15.47
N LYS A 166 -13.83 24.66 -15.76
CA LYS A 166 -13.63 25.87 -16.56
C LYS A 166 -12.73 26.89 -15.87
N LYS A 167 -12.90 27.07 -14.56
CA LYS A 167 -12.08 28.02 -13.79
C LYS A 167 -10.63 27.52 -13.68
N ALA A 168 -10.43 26.25 -13.29
CA ALA A 168 -9.10 25.64 -13.26
C ALA A 168 -8.42 25.70 -14.63
N ALA A 169 -9.16 25.48 -15.72
CA ALA A 169 -8.62 25.58 -17.07
C ALA A 169 -8.11 26.98 -17.43
N LYS A 170 -8.81 28.05 -17.00
CA LYS A 170 -8.36 29.43 -17.20
C LYS A 170 -7.07 29.71 -16.44
N VAL A 171 -6.99 29.29 -15.18
CA VAL A 171 -5.78 29.47 -14.34
C VAL A 171 -4.58 28.75 -14.96
N LEU A 172 -4.76 27.50 -15.40
CA LEU A 172 -3.70 26.74 -16.07
C LEU A 172 -3.26 27.38 -17.39
N ALA A 173 -4.21 27.86 -18.19
CA ALA A 173 -3.92 28.52 -19.46
C ALA A 173 -3.21 29.87 -19.28
N GLU A 174 -3.58 30.63 -18.25
CA GLU A 174 -2.93 31.89 -17.90
C GLU A 174 -1.49 31.67 -17.43
N PHE A 175 -1.27 30.68 -16.55
CA PHE A 175 0.07 30.31 -16.12
C PHE A 175 0.94 29.87 -17.30
N HIS A 176 0.42 29.00 -18.19
CA HIS A 176 1.14 28.54 -19.38
C HIS A 176 1.52 29.71 -20.29
N LYS A 177 0.61 30.66 -20.54
CA LYS A 177 0.92 31.87 -21.34
C LYS A 177 2.01 32.74 -20.71
N ASN A 178 2.02 32.86 -19.38
CA ASN A 178 2.98 33.68 -18.65
C ASN A 178 4.33 32.96 -18.42
N SER A 179 4.39 31.63 -18.59
CA SER A 179 5.59 30.82 -18.38
C SER A 179 5.63 29.61 -19.34
N PRO A 180 5.70 29.85 -20.67
CA PRO A 180 5.58 28.79 -21.67
C PRO A 180 6.71 27.76 -21.63
N GLN A 181 7.85 28.11 -21.05
CA GLN A 181 9.00 27.22 -20.84
C GLN A 181 8.80 26.21 -19.70
N LYS A 182 7.84 26.46 -18.78
CA LYS A 182 7.59 25.58 -17.63
C LYS A 182 6.49 24.58 -17.95
N LYS A 183 6.77 23.29 -17.70
CA LYS A 183 5.73 22.26 -17.73
C LYS A 183 4.74 22.46 -16.57
N ILE A 184 3.51 21.98 -16.71
CA ILE A 184 2.54 22.00 -15.61
C ILE A 184 2.11 20.58 -15.27
N LEU A 185 2.39 20.13 -14.05
CA LEU A 185 1.94 18.85 -13.51
C LEU A 185 0.68 19.08 -12.67
N VAL A 186 -0.47 18.61 -13.13
CA VAL A 186 -1.77 18.83 -12.51
C VAL A 186 -2.21 17.58 -11.75
N LEU A 187 -2.45 17.71 -10.44
CA LEU A 187 -3.13 16.72 -9.61
C LEU A 187 -4.55 17.21 -9.32
N PHE A 188 -5.54 16.47 -9.81
CA PHE A 188 -6.97 16.79 -9.68
C PHE A 188 -7.77 15.49 -9.60
N GLY A 189 -8.94 15.52 -8.98
CA GLY A 189 -9.83 14.38 -8.78
C GLY A 189 -10.06 13.60 -10.08
N GLU A 190 -10.04 12.28 -9.98
CA GLU A 190 -9.97 11.37 -11.14
C GLU A 190 -11.11 11.57 -12.16
N TYR A 191 -12.26 12.09 -11.73
CA TYR A 191 -13.39 12.38 -12.60
C TYR A 191 -13.21 13.62 -13.46
N HIS A 192 -12.39 14.58 -13.02
CA HIS A 192 -12.01 15.78 -13.77
C HIS A 192 -10.92 15.46 -14.79
N ILE A 193 -10.07 14.48 -14.50
CA ILE A 193 -8.93 14.07 -15.33
C ILE A 193 -9.35 13.03 -16.38
N VAL A 194 -10.23 13.45 -17.28
CA VAL A 194 -10.57 12.67 -18.48
C VAL A 194 -10.60 13.56 -19.71
N LYS A 195 -10.36 12.97 -20.90
CA LYS A 195 -10.15 13.71 -22.14
C LYS A 195 -11.20 14.78 -22.44
N ASN A 196 -12.48 14.57 -22.09
CA ASN A 196 -13.59 15.50 -22.39
C ASN A 196 -13.93 16.50 -21.25
N LYS A 197 -13.13 16.56 -20.18
CA LYS A 197 -13.35 17.42 -19.00
C LYS A 197 -12.27 18.50 -18.91
N LEU A 198 -11.60 18.67 -17.76
CA LEU A 198 -10.56 19.69 -17.53
C LEU A 198 -9.52 19.75 -18.66
N PRO A 199 -8.89 18.65 -19.13
CA PRO A 199 -7.94 18.69 -20.25
C PRO A 199 -8.49 19.38 -21.52
N ASN A 200 -9.74 19.09 -21.89
CA ASN A 200 -10.37 19.70 -23.06
C ASN A 200 -10.76 21.16 -22.82
N GLN A 201 -11.10 21.56 -21.59
CA GLN A 201 -11.32 22.97 -21.27
C GLN A 201 -10.01 23.76 -21.41
N VAL A 202 -8.88 23.21 -20.95
CA VAL A 202 -7.56 23.84 -21.13
C VAL A 202 -7.20 23.97 -22.61
N LEU A 203 -7.42 22.92 -23.42
CA LEU A 203 -7.22 23.00 -24.87
C LEU A 203 -8.06 24.12 -25.51
N LYS A 204 -9.31 24.32 -25.07
CA LYS A 204 -10.14 25.42 -25.57
C LYS A 204 -9.59 26.79 -25.17
N CYS A 205 -9.09 26.95 -23.94
CA CYS A 205 -8.48 28.19 -23.47
C CYS A 205 -7.15 28.53 -24.18
N LEU A 206 -6.45 27.52 -24.71
CA LEU A 206 -5.16 27.63 -25.40
C LEU A 206 -5.27 27.40 -26.93
N ASN A 207 -6.48 27.47 -27.50
CA ASN A 207 -6.72 27.30 -28.94
C ASN A 207 -6.10 26.01 -29.54
N LYS A 208 -6.09 24.91 -28.77
CA LYS A 208 -5.57 23.57 -29.14
C LYS A 208 -4.07 23.52 -29.49
N SER A 209 -3.28 24.50 -29.07
CA SER A 209 -1.86 24.60 -29.41
C SER A 209 -0.91 23.76 -28.55
N VAL A 210 -1.39 23.18 -27.44
CA VAL A 210 -0.51 22.55 -26.43
C VAL A 210 -0.51 21.04 -26.44
N ILE A 211 0.65 20.45 -26.18
CA ILE A 211 0.81 19.01 -26.01
C ILE A 211 0.48 18.63 -24.56
N GLN A 212 -0.46 17.69 -24.41
CA GLN A 212 -0.94 17.23 -23.11
C GLN A 212 -0.76 15.71 -22.95
N THR A 213 -0.41 15.26 -21.74
CA THR A 213 -0.46 13.84 -21.35
C THR A 213 -1.45 13.65 -20.19
N ILE A 214 -2.36 12.68 -20.33
CA ILE A 214 -3.29 12.29 -19.26
C ILE A 214 -2.82 10.97 -18.65
N ILE A 215 -2.74 10.90 -17.33
CA ILE A 215 -2.35 9.73 -16.56
C ILE A 215 -3.48 9.36 -15.60
N HIS A 216 -4.15 8.25 -15.89
CA HIS A 216 -5.16 7.65 -15.02
C HIS A 216 -4.51 6.75 -13.98
N GLN A 217 -5.14 6.58 -12.83
CA GLN A 217 -4.65 5.71 -11.76
C GLN A 217 -5.68 4.63 -11.41
N ASN A 218 -5.24 3.37 -11.32
CA ASN A 218 -6.01 2.25 -10.76
C ASN A 218 -7.45 2.12 -11.29
N LEU A 219 -7.62 2.16 -12.61
CA LEU A 219 -8.92 2.04 -13.27
C LEU A 219 -9.50 0.62 -13.12
N ASP A 220 -10.69 0.52 -12.49
CA ASP A 220 -11.36 -0.75 -12.16
C ASP A 220 -11.54 -1.67 -13.37
N GLU A 221 -12.11 -1.15 -14.46
CA GLU A 221 -12.43 -1.95 -15.65
C GLU A 221 -11.17 -2.47 -16.34
N VAL A 222 -10.09 -1.70 -16.30
CA VAL A 222 -8.80 -2.09 -16.90
C VAL A 222 -8.15 -3.19 -16.06
N TYR A 223 -8.24 -3.08 -14.73
CA TYR A 223 -7.82 -4.15 -13.82
C TYR A 223 -8.54 -5.46 -14.12
N TRP A 224 -9.89 -5.44 -14.19
CA TRP A 224 -10.68 -6.65 -14.40
C TRP A 224 -10.55 -7.22 -15.81
N LYS A 225 -10.27 -6.40 -16.83
CA LYS A 225 -9.93 -6.89 -18.17
C LYS A 225 -8.57 -7.61 -18.18
N LEU A 226 -7.58 -7.09 -17.44
CA LEU A 226 -6.29 -7.75 -17.30
C LEU A 226 -6.35 -9.02 -16.45
N SER A 227 -7.19 -9.05 -15.42
CA SER A 227 -7.31 -10.22 -14.53
C SER A 227 -7.86 -11.45 -15.24
N LYS A 228 -8.58 -11.27 -16.35
CA LYS A 228 -9.02 -12.37 -17.23
C LYS A 228 -7.86 -13.07 -17.95
N SER A 229 -6.70 -12.42 -18.07
CA SER A 229 -5.51 -13.07 -18.63
C SER A 229 -4.83 -13.96 -17.59
N ASN A 230 -4.11 -14.99 -18.04
CA ASN A 230 -3.27 -15.84 -17.16
C ASN A 230 -1.96 -15.17 -16.73
N LYS A 231 -1.77 -13.88 -17.04
CA LYS A 231 -0.55 -13.15 -16.69
C LYS A 231 -0.63 -12.61 -15.25
N PRO A 232 0.51 -12.58 -14.52
CA PRO A 232 0.62 -11.92 -13.23
C PRO A 232 0.07 -10.49 -13.24
N LEU A 233 -0.85 -10.20 -12.32
CA LEU A 233 -1.23 -8.84 -11.99
C LEU A 233 -0.15 -8.26 -11.08
N MET A 234 0.66 -7.39 -11.66
CA MET A 234 1.69 -6.63 -10.99
C MET A 234 1.48 -5.17 -11.34
N ASP A 235 2.27 -4.29 -10.72
CA ASP A 235 2.36 -2.92 -11.20
C ASP A 235 2.61 -2.91 -12.73
N LYS A 236 1.82 -2.10 -13.45
CA LYS A 236 1.90 -1.95 -14.90
C LYS A 236 1.68 -0.50 -15.31
N VAL A 237 2.44 -0.09 -16.32
CA VAL A 237 2.12 1.06 -17.17
C VAL A 237 1.38 0.55 -18.40
N LEU A 238 0.18 1.07 -18.65
CA LEU A 238 -0.62 0.77 -19.83
C LEU A 238 -0.94 2.08 -20.54
N LYS A 239 -1.47 1.99 -21.77
CA LYS A 239 -1.88 3.16 -22.53
C LYS A 239 -3.14 2.92 -23.35
N PHE A 240 -3.99 3.95 -23.45
CA PHE A 240 -5.05 3.99 -24.45
C PHE A 240 -4.51 4.49 -25.80
N ASN A 241 -3.56 5.43 -25.77
CA ASN A 241 -2.86 5.97 -26.93
C ASN A 241 -1.55 6.64 -26.50
N LYS A 242 -0.82 7.28 -27.43
CA LYS A 242 0.50 7.89 -27.17
C LYS A 242 0.50 9.01 -26.11
N ARG A 243 -0.66 9.58 -25.74
CA ARG A 243 -0.83 10.72 -24.82
C ARG A 243 -1.79 10.42 -23.65
N GLU A 244 -2.22 9.17 -23.49
CA GLU A 244 -3.18 8.78 -22.45
C GLU A 244 -2.77 7.44 -21.85
N TYR A 245 -2.26 7.50 -20.61
CA TYR A 245 -1.64 6.39 -19.89
C TYR A 245 -2.44 5.99 -18.66
N ILE A 246 -2.15 4.80 -18.14
CA ILE A 246 -2.77 4.23 -16.95
C ILE A 246 -1.66 3.66 -16.08
N LEU A 247 -1.60 4.13 -14.84
CA LEU A 247 -0.78 3.53 -13.79
C LEU A 247 -1.65 2.56 -12.99
N LEU A 248 -1.45 1.27 -13.24
CA LEU A 248 -2.07 0.23 -12.43
C LEU A 248 -1.05 -0.19 -11.37
N THR A 249 -1.19 0.34 -10.16
CA THR A 249 -0.21 0.18 -9.05
C THR A 249 -0.85 -0.30 -7.75
N SER A 250 -2.16 -0.57 -7.80
CA SER A 250 -2.95 -1.12 -6.70
C SER A 250 -4.10 -1.95 -7.25
N ALA A 251 -4.60 -2.86 -6.42
CA ALA A 251 -5.91 -3.45 -6.62
C ALA A 251 -7.04 -2.43 -6.38
N PRO A 252 -8.13 -2.45 -7.16
CA PRO A 252 -9.23 -1.47 -7.06
C PRO A 252 -9.97 -1.49 -5.72
N TRP A 253 -10.03 -2.62 -5.02
CA TRP A 253 -10.73 -2.70 -3.74
C TRP A 253 -10.03 -1.91 -2.61
N LEU A 254 -8.71 -1.69 -2.71
CA LEU A 254 -7.98 -0.94 -1.68
C LEU A 254 -8.35 0.56 -1.66
N LYS A 255 -8.67 1.16 -2.81
CA LYS A 255 -9.14 2.55 -2.82
C LYS A 255 -10.53 2.69 -2.19
N TYR A 256 -11.41 1.70 -2.39
CA TYR A 256 -12.73 1.68 -1.75
C TYR A 256 -12.64 1.40 -0.25
N GLU A 257 -11.74 0.52 0.19
CA GLU A 257 -11.41 0.38 1.62
C GLU A 257 -10.96 1.72 2.21
N SER A 258 -10.05 2.43 1.53
CA SER A 258 -9.59 3.77 1.93
C SER A 258 -10.72 4.80 1.98
N GLN A 259 -11.70 4.68 1.08
CA GLN A 259 -12.86 5.56 1.03
C GLN A 259 -13.87 5.30 2.15
N ILE A 260 -14.19 4.02 2.43
CA ILE A 260 -15.02 3.62 3.56
C ILE A 260 -14.41 4.13 4.85
N TYR A 261 -13.10 3.90 5.03
CA TYR A 261 -12.35 4.38 6.18
C TYR A 261 -12.56 5.89 6.36
N TRP A 262 -12.38 6.69 5.31
CA TRP A 262 -12.57 8.13 5.40
C TRP A 262 -14.01 8.56 5.78
N TYR A 263 -15.03 7.95 5.18
CA TYR A 263 -16.43 8.30 5.44
C TYR A 263 -16.90 7.95 6.85
N GLU A 264 -16.57 6.75 7.34
CA GLU A 264 -16.99 6.32 8.67
C GLU A 264 -16.42 7.26 9.75
N HIS A 265 -15.18 7.73 9.58
CA HIS A 265 -14.57 8.63 10.55
C HIS A 265 -15.16 10.05 10.49
N LEU A 266 -15.47 10.57 9.30
CA LEU A 266 -16.21 11.84 9.19
C LEU A 266 -17.62 11.79 9.80
N SER A 267 -18.23 10.61 9.86
CA SER A 267 -19.57 10.42 10.44
C SER A 267 -19.54 10.32 11.97
N GLU A 268 -18.46 9.79 12.55
CA GLU A 268 -18.30 9.63 14.00
C GLU A 268 -17.78 10.91 14.66
N ASP A 269 -17.00 11.71 13.92
CA ASP A 269 -16.48 12.99 14.39
C ASP A 269 -16.48 14.03 13.23
N PRO A 270 -17.41 15.00 13.23
CA PRO A 270 -17.46 16.05 12.22
C PRO A 270 -16.24 16.99 12.21
N GLU A 271 -15.47 17.05 13.32
CA GLU A 271 -14.21 17.79 13.47
C GLU A 271 -12.98 16.91 13.17
N PHE A 272 -13.18 15.67 12.71
CA PHE A 272 -12.12 14.67 12.49
C PHE A 272 -10.96 15.18 11.63
N ASP A 273 -9.82 15.42 12.28
CA ASP A 273 -8.51 15.48 11.64
C ASP A 273 -7.79 14.13 11.80
N ILE A 274 -7.66 13.43 10.68
CA ILE A 274 -6.93 12.17 10.60
C ILE A 274 -5.46 12.27 11.08
N HIS A 275 -4.83 13.47 11.09
CA HIS A 275 -3.47 13.64 11.63
C HIS A 275 -3.43 13.55 13.14
N GLU A 276 -4.29 14.29 13.84
CA GLU A 276 -4.38 14.21 15.30
C GLU A 276 -4.77 12.80 15.73
N TYR A 277 -5.76 12.21 15.05
CA TYR A 277 -6.24 10.88 15.38
C TYR A 277 -5.21 9.76 15.15
N ILE A 278 -4.46 9.78 14.03
CA ILE A 278 -3.39 8.80 13.75
C ILE A 278 -2.21 8.98 14.71
N ILE A 279 -1.91 10.22 15.13
CA ILE A 279 -0.81 10.54 16.03
C ILE A 279 -1.14 10.15 17.48
N GLU A 280 -2.38 10.36 17.93
CA GLU A 280 -2.79 10.12 19.32
C GLU A 280 -3.25 8.69 19.58
N ASN A 281 -4.08 8.12 18.70
CA ASN A 281 -4.85 6.90 19.04
C ASN A 281 -4.43 5.66 18.26
N GLY A 282 -3.63 5.82 17.20
CA GLY A 282 -3.40 4.77 16.21
C GLY A 282 -4.67 4.48 15.42
N ALA A 283 -4.51 4.14 14.13
CA ALA A 283 -5.67 3.91 13.25
C ALA A 283 -6.64 2.87 13.85
N LEU A 284 -7.86 3.31 14.12
CA LEU A 284 -8.99 2.54 14.63
C LEU A 284 -9.91 2.11 13.47
N ASN A 285 -10.74 1.09 13.69
CA ASN A 285 -11.49 0.34 12.67
C ASN A 285 -12.96 0.65 12.75
N PHE A 286 -13.76 0.36 11.70
CA PHE A 286 -14.82 -0.66 11.76
C PHE A 286 -15.18 -1.25 10.38
N SER A 287 -15.22 -2.58 10.28
CA SER A 287 -16.20 -3.25 9.42
C SER A 287 -17.21 -3.86 10.38
N GLU A 288 -18.50 -3.69 10.19
CA GLU A 288 -19.52 -4.23 11.12
C GLU A 288 -19.46 -5.76 11.29
N ASN A 289 -18.62 -6.45 10.51
CA ASN A 289 -18.49 -7.88 10.55
C ASN A 289 -17.05 -8.44 10.43
N VAL A 290 -16.14 -7.93 11.27
CA VAL A 290 -14.71 -8.33 11.25
C VAL A 290 -14.50 -9.83 11.46
N PRO A 291 -15.15 -10.50 12.44
CA PRO A 291 -14.91 -11.92 12.69
C PRO A 291 -15.31 -12.79 11.49
N GLU A 292 -16.47 -12.52 10.87
CA GLU A 292 -16.94 -13.29 9.72
C GLU A 292 -16.08 -13.03 8.48
N ASN A 293 -15.65 -11.77 8.26
CA ASN A 293 -14.67 -11.45 7.22
C ASN A 293 -13.34 -12.18 7.43
N PHE A 294 -12.87 -12.26 8.69
CA PHE A 294 -11.64 -12.97 9.02
C PHE A 294 -11.78 -14.47 8.81
N TYR A 295 -12.90 -15.06 9.22
CA TYR A 295 -13.21 -16.47 9.00
C TYR A 295 -13.29 -16.81 7.51
N PHE A 296 -14.01 -16.01 6.73
CA PHE A 296 -14.08 -16.12 5.27
C PHE A 296 -12.69 -16.11 4.63
N LEU A 297 -11.79 -15.23 5.08
CA LEU A 297 -10.39 -15.22 4.62
C LEU A 297 -9.65 -16.50 5.00
N CYS A 298 -9.87 -17.03 6.21
CA CYS A 298 -9.27 -18.29 6.67
C CYS A 298 -9.73 -19.47 5.81
N GLN A 299 -11.04 -19.61 5.56
CA GLN A 299 -11.59 -20.66 4.69
C GLN A 299 -10.99 -20.59 3.28
N HIS A 300 -10.86 -19.39 2.72
CA HIS A 300 -10.26 -19.21 1.42
C HIS A 300 -8.77 -19.55 1.36
N ILE A 301 -8.02 -19.17 2.40
CA ILE A 301 -6.61 -19.56 2.52
C ILE A 301 -6.48 -21.07 2.65
N ASN A 302 -7.29 -21.70 3.52
CA ASN A 302 -7.34 -23.15 3.71
C ASN A 302 -7.55 -23.89 2.38
N LYS A 303 -8.59 -23.50 1.64
CA LYS A 303 -8.91 -24.05 0.32
C LYS A 303 -7.82 -23.79 -0.72
N THR A 304 -7.27 -22.58 -0.76
CA THR A 304 -6.24 -22.20 -1.75
C THR A 304 -4.93 -22.94 -1.52
N LEU A 305 -4.57 -23.15 -0.26
CA LEU A 305 -3.33 -23.81 0.11
C LEU A 305 -3.48 -25.33 0.24
N GLN A 306 -4.69 -25.89 0.11
CA GLN A 306 -5.02 -27.31 0.28
C GLN A 306 -4.60 -27.86 1.65
N LEU A 307 -4.91 -27.10 2.71
CA LEU A 307 -4.42 -27.40 4.06
C LEU A 307 -5.28 -28.40 4.84
N ASP A 308 -6.46 -28.74 4.34
CA ASP A 308 -7.39 -29.69 4.94
C ASP A 308 -7.68 -29.41 6.43
N ILE A 309 -7.79 -28.13 6.80
CA ILE A 309 -8.18 -27.70 8.15
C ILE A 309 -9.72 -27.74 8.26
N ASP A 310 -10.24 -28.40 9.30
CA ASP A 310 -11.67 -28.43 9.62
C ASP A 310 -12.20 -27.02 9.97
N ASP A 311 -13.44 -26.72 9.55
CA ASP A 311 -14.09 -25.43 9.80
C ASP A 311 -14.16 -25.09 11.30
N ASP A 312 -14.45 -26.07 12.16
CA ASP A 312 -14.46 -25.89 13.63
C ASP A 312 -13.13 -25.32 14.17
N LYS A 313 -12.00 -25.73 13.58
CA LYS A 313 -10.67 -25.23 13.98
C LYS A 313 -10.36 -23.87 13.37
N LEU A 314 -10.92 -23.56 12.19
CA LEU A 314 -10.80 -22.25 11.56
C LEU A 314 -11.63 -21.17 12.28
N GLU A 315 -12.71 -21.56 12.95
CA GLU A 315 -13.53 -20.68 13.79
C GLU A 315 -12.93 -20.45 15.19
N GLU A 316 -11.92 -21.24 15.59
CA GLU A 316 -11.24 -21.10 16.88
C GLU A 316 -10.30 -19.87 16.90
N PHE A 317 -10.87 -18.66 16.95
CA PHE A 317 -10.11 -17.42 17.09
C PHE A 317 -10.82 -16.35 17.91
N THR A 318 -10.04 -15.40 18.42
CA THR A 318 -10.57 -14.12 18.91
C THR A 318 -9.68 -12.99 18.43
N LEU A 319 -10.28 -11.95 17.85
CA LEU A 319 -9.58 -10.74 17.43
C LEU A 319 -9.69 -9.67 18.51
N TYR A 320 -8.55 -9.03 18.81
CA TYR A 320 -8.43 -7.87 19.67
C TYR A 320 -7.83 -6.71 18.91
N ASP A 321 -8.45 -5.55 19.00
CA ASP A 321 -7.94 -4.27 18.49
C ASP A 321 -7.47 -3.38 19.64
N HIS A 322 -7.23 -2.10 19.33
CA HIS A 322 -6.83 -1.09 20.30
C HIS A 322 -7.87 -0.89 21.42
N ILE A 323 -9.17 -1.05 21.15
CA ILE A 323 -10.23 -0.88 22.15
C ILE A 323 -10.06 -1.94 23.25
N ARG A 324 -9.65 -3.15 22.87
CA ARG A 324 -9.41 -4.25 23.81
C ARG A 324 -7.94 -4.43 24.18
N LEU A 325 -7.11 -3.40 23.98
CA LEU A 325 -5.67 -3.46 24.28
C LEU A 325 -5.39 -3.79 25.76
N GLU A 326 -6.20 -3.26 26.68
CA GLU A 326 -6.07 -3.56 28.12
C GLU A 326 -6.20 -5.06 28.40
N GLN A 327 -7.11 -5.75 27.73
CA GLN A 327 -7.29 -7.21 27.88
C GLN A 327 -6.07 -7.96 27.35
N VAL A 328 -5.50 -7.50 26.22
CA VAL A 328 -4.26 -8.06 25.67
C VAL A 328 -3.10 -7.85 26.64
N GLN A 329 -2.94 -6.65 27.20
CA GLN A 329 -1.91 -6.35 28.19
C GLN A 329 -2.05 -7.21 29.45
N LYS A 330 -3.27 -7.36 29.99
CA LYS A 330 -3.56 -8.26 31.12
C LYS A 330 -3.16 -9.71 30.84
N SER A 331 -3.42 -10.21 29.64
CA SER A 331 -2.98 -11.55 29.22
C SER A 331 -1.44 -11.64 29.17
N LEU A 332 -0.79 -10.63 28.60
CA LEU A 332 0.67 -10.58 28.46
C LEU A 332 1.41 -10.45 29.80
N MET A 333 0.82 -9.81 30.82
CA MET A 333 1.41 -9.76 32.16
C MET A 333 1.59 -11.16 32.77
N LYS A 334 0.78 -12.13 32.37
CA LYS A 334 0.87 -13.54 32.80
C LYS A 334 1.93 -14.34 32.04
N ALA A 335 2.71 -13.69 31.16
CA ALA A 335 3.72 -14.41 30.38
C ALA A 335 4.83 -15.00 31.24
N PRO A 336 5.34 -16.21 30.92
CA PRO A 336 6.32 -16.94 31.74
C PRO A 336 7.66 -16.20 31.99
N SER A 337 7.98 -15.19 31.18
CA SER A 337 9.20 -14.40 31.39
C SER A 337 9.07 -12.96 30.90
N ILE A 338 9.82 -12.06 31.56
CA ILE A 338 9.94 -10.64 31.17
C ILE A 338 10.44 -10.46 29.73
N LYS A 339 11.21 -11.42 29.20
CA LYS A 339 11.69 -11.40 27.81
C LYS A 339 10.53 -11.51 26.82
N ILE A 340 9.53 -12.35 27.12
CA ILE A 340 8.31 -12.52 26.32
C ILE A 340 7.45 -11.26 26.40
N GLN A 341 7.25 -10.73 27.62
CA GLN A 341 6.52 -9.48 27.82
C GLN A 341 7.14 -8.35 26.99
N ASN A 342 8.46 -8.16 27.09
CA ASN A 342 9.17 -7.13 26.34
C ASN A 342 9.06 -7.28 24.81
N LEU A 343 9.02 -8.51 24.30
CA LEU A 343 8.76 -8.77 22.88
C LEU A 343 7.39 -8.22 22.49
N TYR A 344 6.31 -8.65 23.16
CA TYR A 344 4.96 -8.28 22.79
C TYR A 344 4.66 -6.78 23.02
N HIS A 345 5.16 -6.18 24.10
CA HIS A 345 5.08 -4.72 24.30
C HIS A 345 5.78 -3.97 23.15
N SER A 346 6.93 -4.46 22.68
CA SER A 346 7.62 -3.89 21.53
C SER A 346 6.83 -4.06 20.22
N LEU A 347 6.08 -5.15 20.06
CA LEU A 347 5.21 -5.37 18.89
C LEU A 347 4.00 -4.42 18.92
N ILE A 348 3.36 -4.24 20.07
CA ILE A 348 2.25 -3.29 20.30
C ILE A 348 2.72 -1.86 19.98
N LYS A 349 3.83 -1.41 20.58
CA LYS A 349 4.40 -0.05 20.33
C LYS A 349 4.75 0.21 18.87
N ARG A 350 4.95 -0.86 18.07
CA ARG A 350 5.26 -0.78 16.63
C ARG A 350 4.02 -1.00 15.74
N GLY A 351 2.83 -1.08 16.32
CA GLY A 351 1.58 -1.34 15.59
C GLY A 351 1.61 -2.65 14.80
N ARG A 352 2.26 -3.69 15.33
CA ARG A 352 2.36 -5.00 14.69
C ARG A 352 1.18 -5.87 15.08
N SER A 353 0.63 -6.55 14.09
CA SER A 353 -0.34 -7.63 14.33
C SER A 353 0.40 -8.92 14.70
N PHE A 354 -0.15 -9.70 15.64
CA PHE A 354 0.45 -10.95 16.12
C PHE A 354 -0.57 -11.88 16.79
N LYS A 355 -0.23 -13.16 16.91
CA LYS A 355 -0.92 -14.11 17.81
C LYS A 355 -0.33 -14.01 19.22
N ILE A 356 -1.20 -14.05 20.24
CA ILE A 356 -0.81 -14.20 21.65
C ILE A 356 -0.25 -15.62 21.85
N TYR A 357 0.90 -15.73 22.53
CA TYR A 357 1.74 -16.94 22.51
C TYR A 357 1.04 -18.25 22.92
N ASN A 358 0.09 -18.19 23.86
CA ASN A 358 -0.56 -19.36 24.48
C ASN A 358 -2.06 -19.50 24.17
N GLN A 359 -2.65 -18.61 23.37
CA GLN A 359 -4.10 -18.56 23.15
C GLN A 359 -4.41 -18.43 21.65
N PRO A 360 -5.56 -18.90 21.15
CA PRO A 360 -6.04 -18.64 19.78
C PRO A 360 -6.52 -17.18 19.62
N ARG A 361 -5.77 -16.25 20.18
CA ARG A 361 -6.12 -14.84 20.30
C ARG A 361 -5.12 -14.01 19.53
N TYR A 362 -5.61 -13.02 18.79
CA TYR A 362 -4.80 -12.22 17.89
C TYR A 362 -4.97 -10.75 18.20
N PHE A 363 -3.87 -10.02 18.30
CA PHE A 363 -3.89 -8.57 18.33
C PHE A 363 -3.75 -8.04 16.91
N CYS A 364 -4.71 -7.25 16.47
CA CYS A 364 -4.75 -6.58 15.19
C CYS A 364 -5.10 -5.10 15.42
N PRO A 365 -4.11 -4.17 15.37
CA PRO A 365 -4.36 -2.76 15.66
C PRO A 365 -5.43 -2.16 14.74
N ASN A 366 -5.38 -2.52 13.46
CA ASN A 366 -6.46 -2.25 12.51
C ASN A 366 -6.78 -3.40 11.58
N TYR A 367 -8.02 -3.49 11.12
CA TYR A 367 -8.61 -4.55 10.32
C TYR A 367 -8.58 -4.26 8.82
N SER A 368 -7.53 -3.58 8.33
CA SER A 368 -7.30 -3.51 6.88
C SER A 368 -7.20 -4.92 6.28
N ILE A 369 -7.65 -5.10 5.04
CA ILE A 369 -7.68 -6.37 4.34
C ILE A 369 -6.29 -7.02 4.34
N ASN A 370 -5.24 -6.23 4.14
CA ASN A 370 -3.87 -6.70 4.18
C ASN A 370 -3.48 -7.27 5.56
N ARG A 371 -3.96 -6.69 6.66
CA ARG A 371 -3.67 -7.19 8.00
C ARG A 371 -4.52 -8.39 8.35
N LEU A 372 -5.81 -8.36 8.03
CA LEU A 372 -6.69 -9.51 8.23
C LEU A 372 -6.18 -10.73 7.47
N SER A 373 -5.85 -10.60 6.18
CA SER A 373 -5.29 -11.71 5.39
C SER A 373 -3.92 -12.17 5.89
N TYR A 374 -3.12 -11.25 6.45
CA TYR A 374 -1.84 -11.60 7.08
C TYR A 374 -2.06 -12.45 8.33
N ILE A 375 -2.98 -12.04 9.21
CA ILE A 375 -3.32 -12.79 10.44
C ILE A 375 -4.03 -14.10 10.10
N ALA A 376 -4.87 -14.14 9.07
CA ALA A 376 -5.54 -15.35 8.62
C ALA A 376 -4.50 -16.40 8.17
N GLY A 377 -3.46 -15.96 7.44
CA GLY A 377 -2.32 -16.82 7.12
C GLY A 377 -1.54 -17.29 8.36
N ILE A 378 -1.39 -16.44 9.38
CA ILE A 378 -0.83 -16.85 10.68
C ILE A 378 -1.71 -17.90 11.34
N HIS A 379 -3.04 -17.69 11.35
CA HIS A 379 -4.01 -18.59 11.97
C HIS A 379 -3.95 -19.96 11.32
N CYS A 380 -4.11 -20.07 10.00
CA CYS A 380 -4.01 -21.34 9.28
C CYS A 380 -2.65 -22.05 9.52
N TYR A 381 -1.54 -21.31 9.50
CA TYR A 381 -0.21 -21.88 9.77
C TYR A 381 -0.10 -22.46 11.19
N ILE A 382 -0.67 -21.79 12.18
CA ILE A 382 -0.56 -22.19 13.60
C ILE A 382 -1.53 -23.30 13.96
N THR A 383 -2.72 -23.32 13.36
CA THR A 383 -3.73 -24.38 13.57
C THR A 383 -3.17 -25.77 13.21
N LEU A 384 -2.21 -25.82 12.28
CA LEU A 384 -1.52 -27.05 11.88
C LEU A 384 -0.27 -27.38 12.71
N LYS A 385 0.09 -26.56 13.71
CA LYS A 385 1.19 -26.84 14.64
C LYS A 385 0.68 -27.53 15.90
N PRO A 386 1.54 -28.27 16.62
CA PRO A 386 1.18 -28.82 17.92
C PRO A 386 0.60 -27.75 18.85
N LYS A 387 -0.36 -28.13 19.71
CA LYS A 387 -0.87 -27.21 20.73
C LYS A 387 0.29 -26.68 21.57
N ASN A 388 0.23 -25.39 21.93
CA ASN A 388 1.25 -24.68 22.69
C ASN A 388 2.65 -24.61 22.04
N TYR A 389 2.81 -24.89 20.75
CA TYR A 389 4.12 -24.90 20.07
C TYR A 389 4.94 -23.62 20.29
N LEU A 390 4.33 -22.44 20.13
CA LEU A 390 5.04 -21.16 20.33
C LEU A 390 5.39 -20.91 21.81
N GLU A 391 4.52 -21.33 22.73
CA GLU A 391 4.80 -21.27 24.17
C GLU A 391 5.98 -22.16 24.53
N ASP A 392 6.04 -23.37 23.98
CA ASP A 392 7.15 -24.32 24.15
C ASP A 392 8.48 -23.78 23.62
N LEU A 393 8.48 -23.14 22.45
CA LEU A 393 9.68 -22.51 21.90
C LEU A 393 10.20 -21.39 22.81
N LEU A 394 9.28 -20.61 23.38
CA LEU A 394 9.59 -19.49 24.26
C LEU A 394 10.05 -19.95 25.65
N SER A 395 9.41 -20.97 26.23
CA SER A 395 9.71 -21.49 27.58
C SER A 395 11.02 -22.27 27.62
N LYS A 396 11.29 -23.11 26.61
CA LYS A 396 12.52 -23.91 26.48
C LYS A 396 13.71 -23.09 25.94
N ASN A 397 13.53 -21.79 25.71
CA ASN A 397 14.56 -20.88 25.16
C ASN A 397 15.21 -21.41 23.86
N LYS A 398 14.41 -22.06 23.01
CA LYS A 398 14.80 -22.62 21.71
C LYS A 398 14.93 -21.51 20.67
N ARG A 399 16.03 -20.75 20.74
CA ARG A 399 16.21 -19.47 20.02
C ARG A 399 16.33 -19.63 18.51
N GLU A 400 16.96 -20.71 18.04
CA GLU A 400 17.12 -21.00 16.61
C GLU A 400 15.77 -21.39 16.01
N GLU A 401 15.05 -22.31 16.66
CA GLU A 401 13.72 -22.72 16.27
C GLU A 401 12.71 -21.57 16.37
N PHE A 402 12.85 -20.67 17.37
CA PHE A 402 12.07 -19.44 17.42
C PHE A 402 12.29 -18.54 16.20
N PHE A 403 13.52 -18.45 15.70
CA PHE A 403 13.84 -17.71 14.49
C PHE A 403 13.25 -18.41 13.24
N TYR A 404 13.45 -19.73 13.08
CA TYR A 404 12.90 -20.49 11.96
C TYR A 404 11.37 -20.43 11.92
N TYR A 405 10.72 -20.60 13.08
CA TYR A 405 9.27 -20.46 13.23
C TYR A 405 8.76 -19.11 12.76
N HIS A 406 9.38 -18.00 13.18
CA HIS A 406 8.94 -16.67 12.76
C HIS A 406 9.30 -16.36 11.32
N PHE A 407 10.36 -16.97 10.76
CA PHE A 407 10.63 -16.93 9.33
C PHE A 407 9.48 -17.55 8.53
N GLU A 408 9.10 -18.78 8.84
CA GLU A 408 8.03 -19.51 8.15
C GLU A 408 6.66 -18.87 8.37
N GLN A 409 6.32 -18.53 9.62
CA GLN A 409 5.08 -17.84 9.94
C GLN A 409 4.97 -16.52 9.17
N CYS A 410 6.03 -15.70 9.14
CA CYS A 410 5.99 -14.43 8.42
C CYS A 410 5.98 -14.60 6.91
N LEU A 411 6.60 -15.66 6.39
CA LEU A 411 6.57 -16.04 4.98
C LEU A 411 5.15 -16.36 4.54
N ILE A 412 4.49 -17.30 5.23
CA ILE A 412 3.11 -17.72 4.92
C ILE A 412 2.15 -16.55 5.10
N ALA A 413 2.24 -15.82 6.21
CA ALA A 413 1.40 -14.65 6.45
C ALA A 413 1.53 -13.58 5.36
N TYR A 414 2.77 -13.30 4.91
CA TYR A 414 2.98 -12.32 3.84
C TYR A 414 2.45 -12.84 2.50
N PHE A 415 2.72 -14.11 2.18
CA PHE A 415 2.20 -14.78 0.99
C PHE A 415 0.67 -14.74 0.94
N CYS A 416 -0.02 -15.14 2.02
CA CYS A 416 -1.48 -15.10 2.12
C CYS A 416 -2.05 -13.70 1.93
N SER A 417 -1.42 -12.68 2.50
CA SER A 417 -1.87 -11.32 2.19
C SER A 417 -1.58 -10.90 0.75
N LYS A 418 -0.54 -11.42 0.10
CA LYS A 418 -0.27 -11.16 -1.32
C LYS A 418 -1.23 -11.91 -2.24
N LEU A 419 -1.75 -13.08 -1.84
CA LEU A 419 -2.88 -13.76 -2.51
C LEU A 419 -4.10 -12.85 -2.59
N ILE A 420 -4.44 -12.19 -1.49
CA ILE A 420 -5.59 -11.28 -1.44
C ILE A 420 -5.26 -9.92 -2.07
N ASN A 421 -4.03 -9.42 -1.94
CA ASN A 421 -3.57 -8.18 -2.56
C ASN A 421 -2.26 -8.41 -3.34
N PRO A 422 -2.33 -8.69 -4.65
CA PRO A 422 -1.14 -8.93 -5.48
C PRO A 422 -0.15 -7.76 -5.56
N TYR A 423 -0.59 -6.54 -5.20
CA TYR A 423 0.21 -5.31 -5.20
C TYR A 423 0.89 -5.06 -3.85
N ARG A 424 0.71 -5.94 -2.85
CA ARG A 424 1.44 -5.88 -1.59
C ARG A 424 2.95 -5.99 -1.83
N LYS A 425 3.72 -5.15 -1.15
CA LYS A 425 5.17 -5.00 -1.34
C LYS A 425 5.92 -5.06 -0.03
N CYS A 426 7.16 -5.53 -0.10
CA CYS A 426 8.14 -5.46 0.96
C CYS A 426 9.48 -4.98 0.39
N ASP A 427 10.41 -4.62 1.27
CA ASP A 427 11.80 -4.36 0.87
C ASP A 427 12.45 -5.67 0.42
N MET A 428 13.11 -5.64 -0.74
CA MET A 428 13.81 -6.78 -1.30
C MET A 428 15.33 -6.66 -1.04
N TYR A 429 16.11 -7.64 -1.51
CA TYR A 429 17.54 -7.71 -1.24
C TYR A 429 18.29 -6.42 -1.61
N ARG A 430 18.03 -5.88 -2.81
CA ARG A 430 18.67 -4.63 -3.27
C ARG A 430 18.18 -3.40 -2.51
N ASP A 431 16.93 -3.36 -2.07
CA ASP A 431 16.42 -2.26 -1.23
C ASP A 431 17.16 -2.21 0.10
N TYR A 432 17.34 -3.35 0.77
CA TYR A 432 18.11 -3.41 2.01
C TYR A 432 19.59 -3.03 1.80
N LYS A 433 20.20 -3.44 0.68
CA LYS A 433 21.55 -2.95 0.32
C LYS A 433 21.60 -1.44 0.13
N ASN A 434 20.61 -0.85 -0.53
CA ASN A 434 20.54 0.59 -0.74
C ASN A 434 20.28 1.35 0.57
N LEU A 435 19.40 0.83 1.42
CA LEU A 435 19.18 1.37 2.77
C LEU A 435 20.49 1.40 3.55
N LEU A 436 21.29 0.33 3.51
CA LEU A 436 22.57 0.28 4.22
C LEU A 436 23.60 1.33 3.78
N LYS A 437 23.52 1.83 2.54
CA LYS A 437 24.34 2.96 2.05
C LYS A 437 23.89 4.30 2.63
N GLY A 438 22.65 4.40 3.11
CA GLY A 438 22.08 5.59 3.72
C GLY A 438 22.71 5.94 5.08
N ARG A 439 22.97 7.24 5.29
CA ARG A 439 23.57 7.75 6.54
C ARG A 439 22.59 7.80 7.72
N SER A 440 21.28 7.82 7.48
CA SER A 440 20.23 8.07 8.48
C SER A 440 19.71 6.86 9.27
N ILE A 441 20.32 5.66 9.13
CA ILE A 441 19.81 4.43 9.76
C ILE A 441 20.41 4.22 11.15
N LYS A 442 19.54 4.06 12.17
CA LYS A 442 19.93 3.68 13.54
C LYS A 442 20.80 2.41 13.56
N GLY A 443 21.83 2.37 14.40
CA GLY A 443 22.81 1.27 14.46
C GLY A 443 22.20 -0.13 14.62
N SER A 444 21.17 -0.28 15.44
CA SER A 444 20.47 -1.57 15.64
C SER A 444 19.75 -2.07 14.37
N LYS A 445 19.11 -1.17 13.60
CA LYS A 445 18.51 -1.52 12.29
C LYS A 445 19.57 -1.88 11.27
N ARG A 446 20.68 -1.13 11.24
CA ARG A 446 21.81 -1.39 10.35
C ARG A 446 22.41 -2.79 10.60
N SER A 447 22.61 -3.16 11.86
CA SER A 447 23.07 -4.51 12.24
C SER A 447 22.10 -5.59 11.74
N LEU A 448 20.80 -5.39 11.99
CA LEU A 448 19.75 -6.33 11.57
C LEU A 448 19.75 -6.57 10.05
N TYR A 449 19.81 -5.51 9.25
CA TYR A 449 19.86 -5.64 7.79
C TYR A 449 21.13 -6.35 7.32
N LYS A 450 22.30 -6.03 7.90
CA LYS A 450 23.55 -6.74 7.58
C LYS A 450 23.46 -8.22 7.90
N THR A 451 22.94 -8.59 9.07
CA THR A 451 22.76 -10.01 9.45
C THR A 451 21.79 -10.72 8.52
N GLY A 452 20.63 -10.13 8.21
CA GLY A 452 19.66 -10.74 7.30
C GLY A 452 20.25 -10.98 5.89
N LEU A 453 20.99 -10.01 5.34
CA LEU A 453 21.68 -10.21 4.06
C LEU A 453 22.79 -11.26 4.16
N SER A 454 23.54 -11.30 5.28
CA SER A 454 24.55 -12.32 5.54
C SER A 454 23.96 -13.72 5.58
N ILE A 455 22.78 -13.91 6.18
CA ILE A 455 22.11 -15.22 6.24
C ILE A 455 21.82 -15.76 4.83
N LEU A 456 21.42 -14.88 3.90
CA LEU A 456 21.19 -15.25 2.50
C LEU A 456 22.50 -15.50 1.73
N ASP A 457 23.54 -14.71 1.99
CA ASP A 457 24.78 -14.73 1.21
C ASP A 457 25.78 -15.79 1.69
N LYS A 458 25.86 -16.05 3.01
CA LYS A 458 26.80 -16.98 3.64
C LYS A 458 26.15 -18.35 3.88
N LYS A 459 25.84 -19.04 2.80
CA LYS A 459 25.10 -20.33 2.82
C LYS A 459 25.73 -21.41 3.70
N LYS A 460 27.05 -21.44 3.90
CA LYS A 460 27.71 -22.49 4.70
C LYS A 460 27.88 -22.15 6.18
N THR A 461 27.61 -20.91 6.59
CA THR A 461 27.77 -20.49 7.99
C THR A 461 26.58 -20.96 8.82
N PRO A 462 26.80 -21.67 9.95
CA PRO A 462 25.73 -22.08 10.85
C PRO A 462 24.85 -20.90 11.26
N ILE A 463 23.53 -21.07 11.26
CA ILE A 463 22.61 -19.97 11.56
C ILE A 463 22.77 -19.50 13.00
N LYS A 464 23.01 -20.44 13.93
CA LYS A 464 23.28 -20.15 15.35
C LYS A 464 24.36 -19.07 15.57
N ASP A 465 25.42 -19.10 14.76
CA ASP A 465 26.53 -18.17 14.86
C ASP A 465 26.16 -16.80 14.29
N GLN A 466 25.35 -16.77 13.24
CA GLN A 466 24.90 -15.53 12.59
C GLN A 466 23.88 -14.77 13.43
N ILE A 467 23.04 -15.47 14.20
CA ILE A 467 22.00 -14.86 15.06
C ILE A 467 22.45 -14.66 16.51
N LYS A 468 23.72 -14.98 16.82
CA LYS A 468 24.31 -14.81 18.15
C LYS A 468 24.15 -13.36 18.63
N GLY A 469 23.76 -13.19 19.88
CA GLY A 469 23.59 -11.87 20.52
C GLY A 469 22.25 -11.15 20.24
N TYR A 470 21.40 -11.63 19.33
CA TYR A 470 20.08 -11.02 19.11
C TYR A 470 19.11 -11.31 20.27
N ARG A 471 18.31 -10.33 20.69
CA ARG A 471 17.17 -10.60 21.61
C ARG A 471 15.98 -11.17 20.83
N LEU A 472 14.94 -11.67 21.50
CA LEU A 472 13.73 -12.22 20.86
C LEU A 472 13.15 -11.28 19.80
N LEU A 473 13.04 -9.97 20.10
CA LEU A 473 12.58 -8.97 19.14
C LEU A 473 13.49 -8.89 17.90
N GLY A 474 14.80 -9.05 18.09
CA GLY A 474 15.77 -9.08 16.99
C GLY A 474 15.58 -10.31 16.10
N LEU A 475 15.45 -11.49 16.71
CA LEU A 475 15.16 -12.75 16.01
C LEU A 475 13.84 -12.70 15.24
N TYR A 476 12.78 -12.20 15.87
CA TYR A 476 11.49 -11.96 15.22
C TYR A 476 11.63 -11.04 14.01
N ASN A 477 12.34 -9.92 14.14
CA ASN A 477 12.49 -8.97 13.05
C ASN A 477 13.38 -9.52 11.91
N LEU A 478 14.37 -10.35 12.21
CA LEU A 478 15.17 -11.08 11.20
C LEU A 478 14.30 -12.09 10.45
N GLY A 479 13.55 -12.93 11.19
CA GLY A 479 12.61 -13.90 10.61
C GLY A 479 11.58 -13.21 9.73
N ARG A 480 10.99 -12.10 10.21
CA ARG A 480 10.04 -11.29 9.45
C ARG A 480 10.64 -10.68 8.18
N MET A 481 11.84 -10.10 8.26
CA MET A 481 12.54 -9.52 7.10
C MET A 481 12.76 -10.57 6.02
N LEU A 482 13.32 -11.72 6.38
CA LEU A 482 13.60 -12.80 5.44
C LEU A 482 12.32 -13.46 4.94
N GLY A 483 11.36 -13.73 5.83
CA GLY A 483 10.09 -14.35 5.49
C GLY A 483 9.28 -13.51 4.52
N HIS A 484 9.22 -12.18 4.70
CA HIS A 484 8.54 -11.28 3.74
C HIS A 484 9.20 -11.33 2.36
N MET A 485 10.53 -11.23 2.29
CA MET A 485 11.27 -11.28 1.01
C MET A 485 11.06 -12.62 0.29
N VAL A 486 11.19 -13.73 1.02
CA VAL A 486 11.02 -15.08 0.46
C VAL A 486 9.57 -15.32 0.08
N GLY A 487 8.59 -14.88 0.88
CA GLY A 487 7.17 -14.97 0.56
C GLY A 487 6.79 -14.15 -0.68
N ASP A 488 7.41 -12.99 -0.88
CA ASP A 488 7.24 -12.17 -2.08
C ASP A 488 7.72 -12.89 -3.35
N ILE A 489 8.92 -13.51 -3.27
CA ILE A 489 9.49 -14.34 -4.34
C ILE A 489 8.66 -15.60 -4.59
N LEU A 490 8.21 -16.30 -3.54
CA LEU A 490 7.37 -17.49 -3.63
C LEU A 490 6.11 -17.21 -4.46
N PHE A 491 5.45 -16.08 -4.17
CA PHE A 491 4.28 -15.64 -4.93
C PHE A 491 4.62 -15.38 -6.40
N ASP A 492 5.65 -14.58 -6.68
CA ASP A 492 5.94 -14.12 -8.04
C ASP A 492 6.53 -15.21 -8.95
N THR A 493 7.22 -16.19 -8.37
CA THR A 493 8.07 -17.13 -9.13
C THR A 493 7.64 -18.57 -9.08
N VAL A 494 7.01 -19.02 -7.98
CA VAL A 494 6.55 -20.41 -7.84
C VAL A 494 5.04 -20.42 -8.07
N PHE A 495 4.26 -19.79 -7.19
CA PHE A 495 2.80 -19.82 -7.23
C PHE A 495 2.20 -19.39 -8.58
N LEU A 496 2.73 -18.31 -9.18
CA LEU A 496 2.19 -17.83 -10.45
C LEU A 496 2.62 -18.65 -11.67
N LYS A 497 3.75 -19.38 -11.59
CA LYS A 497 4.36 -20.06 -12.74
C LYS A 497 4.18 -21.57 -12.73
N ASP A 498 4.14 -22.20 -11.56
CA ASP A 498 4.13 -23.65 -11.36
C ASP A 498 3.29 -24.00 -10.10
N GLU A 499 2.05 -24.41 -10.34
CA GLU A 499 1.04 -24.65 -9.31
C GLU A 499 1.32 -25.93 -8.50
N GLU A 500 1.78 -26.99 -9.15
CA GLU A 500 2.06 -28.27 -8.50
C GLU A 500 3.28 -28.17 -7.57
N SER A 501 4.38 -27.60 -8.06
CA SER A 501 5.57 -27.33 -7.24
C SER A 501 5.26 -26.41 -6.06
N PHE A 502 4.29 -25.49 -6.22
CA PHE A 502 3.86 -24.62 -5.14
C PHE A 502 3.19 -25.41 -4.01
N HIS A 503 2.23 -26.29 -4.30
CA HIS A 503 1.52 -27.05 -3.27
C HIS A 503 2.47 -27.94 -2.46
N GLN A 504 3.35 -28.68 -3.14
CA GLN A 504 4.35 -29.50 -2.46
C GLN A 504 5.19 -28.65 -1.50
N LEU A 505 5.68 -27.50 -1.96
CA LEU A 505 6.50 -26.61 -1.14
C LEU A 505 5.71 -25.96 0.00
N ALA A 506 4.45 -25.57 -0.23
CA ALA A 506 3.59 -24.98 0.79
C ALA A 506 3.30 -25.98 1.92
N HIS A 507 2.98 -27.24 1.58
CA HIS A 507 2.81 -28.31 2.55
C HIS A 507 4.10 -28.57 3.33
N GLU A 508 5.26 -28.57 2.67
CA GLU A 508 6.54 -28.72 3.37
C GLU A 508 6.82 -27.58 4.35
N ILE A 509 6.55 -26.32 3.96
CA ILE A 509 6.72 -25.17 4.84
C ILE A 509 5.78 -25.30 6.05
N ILE A 510 4.50 -25.58 5.81
CA ILE A 510 3.45 -25.46 6.83
C ILE A 510 3.40 -26.69 7.74
N LEU A 511 3.47 -27.92 7.21
CA LEU A 511 3.20 -29.14 7.97
C LEU A 511 4.43 -29.69 8.71
N LYS A 512 5.64 -29.56 8.14
CA LYS A 512 6.86 -30.09 8.77
C LYS A 512 7.30 -29.23 9.98
N GLU A 513 7.98 -29.84 10.95
CA GLU A 513 8.59 -29.10 12.06
C GLU A 513 9.66 -28.10 11.57
N VAL A 514 9.94 -27.08 12.37
CA VAL A 514 10.94 -26.06 12.02
C VAL A 514 12.34 -26.61 12.30
N SER A 515 13.27 -26.45 11.37
CA SER A 515 14.66 -26.89 11.51
C SER A 515 15.59 -26.06 10.62
N GLU A 516 16.90 -26.11 10.88
CA GLU A 516 17.88 -25.45 10.02
C GLU A 516 17.85 -26.03 8.59
N ASP A 517 17.74 -27.35 8.46
CA ASP A 517 17.69 -28.03 7.16
C ASP A 517 16.48 -27.58 6.35
N LYS A 518 15.29 -27.50 6.99
CA LYS A 518 14.08 -27.00 6.33
C LYS A 518 14.21 -25.54 5.95
N PHE A 519 14.74 -24.71 6.84
CA PHE A 519 15.01 -23.29 6.55
C PHE A 519 15.90 -23.14 5.31
N ARG A 520 17.00 -23.91 5.23
CA ARG A 520 17.93 -23.89 4.09
C ARG A 520 17.28 -24.40 2.81
N TYR A 521 16.49 -25.47 2.91
CA TYR A 521 15.73 -26.02 1.79
C TYR A 521 14.76 -24.99 1.20
N ILE A 522 14.01 -24.26 2.04
CA ILE A 522 13.09 -23.20 1.59
C ILE A 522 13.87 -22.10 0.85
N LEU A 523 14.99 -21.64 1.40
CA LEU A 523 15.83 -20.63 0.74
C LEU A 523 16.37 -21.13 -0.61
N GLU A 524 16.73 -22.40 -0.70
CA GLU A 524 17.20 -23.00 -1.95
C GLU A 524 16.11 -23.01 -3.02
N LYS A 525 14.93 -23.56 -2.70
CA LYS A 525 13.82 -23.70 -3.64
C LYS A 525 13.22 -22.37 -4.06
N VAL A 526 13.16 -21.39 -3.15
CA VAL A 526 12.49 -20.11 -3.40
C VAL A 526 13.47 -19.01 -3.76
N ALA A 527 14.44 -18.69 -2.90
CA ALA A 527 15.27 -17.52 -3.09
C ALA A 527 16.43 -17.77 -4.06
N TYR A 528 17.19 -18.86 -3.86
CA TYR A 528 18.43 -19.11 -4.60
C TYR A 528 18.18 -19.49 -6.06
N LYS A 529 17.14 -20.29 -6.34
CA LYS A 529 16.73 -20.62 -7.72
C LYS A 529 16.18 -19.43 -8.51
N ASN A 530 15.78 -18.35 -7.84
CA ASN A 530 15.11 -17.21 -8.47
C ASN A 530 15.92 -15.91 -8.39
N ASN A 531 17.25 -15.99 -8.37
CA ASN A 531 18.16 -14.83 -8.43
C ASN A 531 17.80 -13.71 -7.44
N TYR A 532 17.53 -14.06 -6.17
CA TYR A 532 17.13 -13.10 -5.14
C TYR A 532 18.03 -11.86 -5.03
N LYS A 533 19.32 -11.95 -5.41
CA LYS A 533 20.26 -10.82 -5.40
C LYS A 533 19.86 -9.68 -6.34
N ASP A 534 19.06 -9.98 -7.36
CA ASP A 534 18.56 -9.00 -8.33
C ASP A 534 17.18 -8.45 -7.96
N SER A 535 16.55 -9.00 -6.91
CA SER A 535 15.23 -8.57 -6.46
C SER A 535 15.23 -7.14 -5.93
N PHE A 536 14.22 -6.37 -6.35
CA PHE A 536 13.99 -4.98 -5.96
C PHE A 536 12.49 -4.77 -5.71
N LYS A 537 12.14 -3.89 -4.76
CA LYS A 537 10.75 -3.53 -4.47
C LYS A 537 10.11 -2.90 -5.71
N ARG A 538 8.98 -3.46 -6.15
CA ARG A 538 8.23 -3.01 -7.34
C ARG A 538 7.83 -1.53 -7.24
N THR A 539 8.22 -0.74 -8.23
CA THR A 539 7.96 0.71 -8.30
C THR A 539 6.89 1.11 -9.32
N PHE A 540 6.64 0.35 -10.39
CA PHE A 540 5.63 0.61 -11.43
C PHE A 540 5.27 -0.63 -12.23
#